data_AF-A0A2A5BVQ8-F1
#
_entry.id   AF-A0A2A5BVQ8-F1
#
_cell.length_a   1.000
_cell.length_b   1.000
_cell.length_c   1.000
_cell.angle_alpha   90.00
_cell.angle_beta   90.00
_cell.angle_gamma   90.00
#
_symmetry.space_group_name_H-M   'P 1'
#
loop_
_entity.id
_entity.type
_entity.pdbx_description
1 polymer ?
#
loop_
_entity_poly.entity_id
_entity_poly.type
_entity_poly.pdbx_seq_one_letter_code
_entity_poly.pdbx_strand_id
1 'polypeptide(L)'
;MKFGKLSLGPLLFHWDNDKIRDFYFAIADEAPIDHVYLGEVVCGKRMAGKNYLPEVIDRLERAGKKVILSSLMLVLDDRDMAATRDITAMAKDYLIEANDLSAISLLQDRDHAIGPFINIYNEASLKYYEDHGAIRISLPPELPATSLRALAKVAKAELEVQIFGRLPLAISARCYHARAHKIHKDGCQYVCEKDPDGLTVDTMEGQRFLAINGLQTLSYTYCNLMAELPELCAMGIQNFRLSPHDVNMVKISQLTRDFLDEKITLGQANDLLEAEMIAPCFSNGYYHDVAGLKQISI
;
A
#
# COMPACT_ATOMS: atom_id res chain seq x y z
N MET A 1 -4.93 17.10 15.74
CA MET A 1 -3.76 16.28 16.09
C MET A 1 -2.62 16.64 15.14
N LYS A 2 -1.61 17.40 15.59
CA LYS A 2 -0.69 18.09 14.66
C LYS A 2 0.42 17.24 14.00
N PHE A 3 0.43 15.91 14.10
CA PHE A 3 1.65 15.12 13.85
C PHE A 3 1.54 13.88 12.94
N GLY A 4 0.39 13.59 12.32
CA GLY A 4 0.28 12.48 11.36
C GLY A 4 0.92 12.79 10.01
N LYS A 5 1.84 11.94 9.53
CA LYS A 5 2.36 11.96 8.15
C LYS A 5 1.50 11.06 7.26
N LEU A 6 1.21 11.53 6.04
CA LEU A 6 0.51 10.74 5.03
C LEU A 6 1.51 10.15 4.04
N SER A 7 1.30 8.88 3.73
CA SER A 7 2.03 8.15 2.71
C SER A 7 1.10 7.71 1.60
N LEU A 8 1.54 7.79 0.36
CA LEU A 8 0.91 7.09 -0.76
C LEU A 8 1.69 5.80 -1.02
N GLY A 9 1.06 4.65 -0.78
CA GLY A 9 1.66 3.34 -1.06
C GLY A 9 1.96 3.15 -2.55
N PRO A 10 2.70 2.09 -2.92
CA PRO A 10 3.00 1.82 -4.32
C PRO A 10 1.71 1.47 -5.08
N LEU A 11 1.62 1.90 -6.34
CA LEU A 11 0.50 1.53 -7.19
C LEU A 11 0.53 0.02 -7.46
N LEU A 12 -0.42 -0.70 -6.86
CA LEU A 12 -0.48 -2.15 -7.01
C LEU A 12 -1.12 -2.57 -8.35
N PHE A 13 -1.98 -1.73 -8.93
CA PHE A 13 -2.73 -2.03 -10.15
C PHE A 13 -1.93 -1.74 -11.41
N HIS A 14 -2.29 -2.43 -12.49
CA HIS A 14 -1.68 -2.16 -13.78
C HIS A 14 -2.55 -1.18 -14.54
N TRP A 15 -2.10 0.07 -14.64
CA TRP A 15 -2.69 1.09 -15.50
C TRP A 15 -1.79 1.35 -16.69
N ASP A 16 -2.34 2.01 -17.72
CA ASP A 16 -1.53 2.54 -18.80
C ASP A 16 -0.53 3.58 -18.29
N ASN A 17 0.59 3.71 -18.98
CA ASN A 17 1.72 4.52 -18.48
C ASN A 17 1.39 6.03 -18.39
N ASP A 18 0.53 6.56 -19.28
CA ASP A 18 0.15 7.97 -19.25
C ASP A 18 -0.73 8.25 -18.03
N LYS A 19 -1.71 7.39 -17.74
CA LYS A 19 -2.52 7.46 -16.52
C LYS A 19 -1.65 7.39 -15.26
N ILE A 20 -0.65 6.52 -15.20
CA ILE A 20 0.25 6.44 -14.04
C ILE A 20 1.07 7.73 -13.88
N ARG A 21 1.63 8.24 -14.98
CA ARG A 21 2.37 9.51 -14.98
C ARG A 21 1.48 10.64 -14.46
N ASP A 22 0.32 10.83 -15.06
CA ASP A 22 -0.58 11.94 -14.75
C ASP A 22 -1.14 11.81 -13.32
N PHE A 23 -1.40 10.59 -12.86
CA PHE A 23 -1.72 10.32 -11.46
C PHE A 23 -0.63 10.84 -10.52
N TYR A 24 0.63 10.44 -10.74
CA TYR A 24 1.71 10.90 -9.85
C TYR A 24 2.03 12.38 -10.00
N PHE A 25 1.76 13.00 -11.16
CA PHE A 25 1.85 14.46 -11.32
C PHE A 25 0.81 15.19 -10.47
N ALA A 26 -0.45 14.74 -10.50
CA ALA A 26 -1.49 15.30 -9.63
C ALA A 26 -1.14 15.11 -8.15
N ILE A 27 -0.59 13.95 -7.78
CA ILE A 27 -0.09 13.73 -6.42
C ILE A 27 1.02 14.72 -6.08
N ALA A 28 2.01 14.89 -6.96
CA ALA A 28 3.12 15.82 -6.76
C ALA A 28 2.60 17.24 -6.50
N ASP A 29 1.72 17.73 -7.36
CA ASP A 29 1.34 19.14 -7.40
C ASP A 29 0.26 19.52 -6.37
N GLU A 30 -0.63 18.60 -6.03
CA GLU A 30 -1.88 18.94 -5.33
C GLU A 30 -2.07 18.20 -4.00
N ALA A 31 -1.50 17.00 -3.82
CA ALA A 31 -1.83 16.16 -2.68
C ALA A 31 -0.99 16.48 -1.42
N PRO A 32 -1.58 16.59 -0.21
CA PRO A 32 -0.85 16.76 1.05
C PRO A 32 -0.23 15.45 1.57
N ILE A 33 0.60 14.84 0.73
CA ILE A 33 1.30 13.57 0.97
C ILE A 33 2.79 13.84 1.22
N ASP A 34 3.31 13.24 2.30
CA ASP A 34 4.69 13.39 2.77
C ASP A 34 5.64 12.37 2.10
N HIS A 35 5.21 11.10 2.00
CA HIS A 35 5.99 10.02 1.40
C HIS A 35 5.24 9.38 0.23
N VAL A 36 5.95 9.10 -0.87
CA VAL A 36 5.39 8.41 -2.04
C VAL A 36 6.24 7.20 -2.36
N TYR A 37 5.61 6.03 -2.32
CA TYR A 37 6.23 4.75 -2.65
C TYR A 37 6.06 4.50 -4.16
N LEU A 38 7.17 4.22 -4.85
CA LEU A 38 7.22 3.99 -6.29
C LEU A 38 7.89 2.66 -6.60
N GLY A 39 7.29 1.88 -7.50
CA GLY A 39 7.85 0.60 -7.91
C GLY A 39 6.75 -0.37 -8.30
N GLU A 40 7.15 -1.46 -8.94
CA GLU A 40 6.24 -2.56 -9.22
C GLU A 40 6.40 -3.62 -8.13
N VAL A 41 5.34 -3.82 -7.35
CA VAL A 41 5.35 -4.75 -6.23
C VAL A 41 4.77 -6.12 -6.61
N VAL A 42 3.83 -6.18 -7.55
CA VAL A 42 2.97 -7.35 -7.77
C VAL A 42 3.54 -8.33 -8.79
N CYS A 43 4.06 -7.85 -9.92
CA CYS A 43 4.42 -8.72 -11.04
C CYS A 43 5.57 -8.12 -11.85
N GLY A 44 6.74 -8.79 -11.85
CA GLY A 44 7.93 -8.31 -12.54
C GLY A 44 7.74 -8.01 -14.04
N LYS A 45 6.79 -8.67 -14.72
CA LYS A 45 6.50 -8.36 -16.14
C LYS A 45 6.03 -6.91 -16.36
N ARG A 46 5.43 -6.28 -15.35
CA ARG A 46 4.91 -4.90 -15.44
C ARG A 46 6.00 -3.83 -15.29
N MET A 47 7.24 -4.23 -15.01
CA MET A 47 8.39 -3.31 -14.88
C MET A 47 8.82 -2.71 -16.23
N ALA A 48 8.42 -3.30 -17.35
CA ALA A 48 8.76 -2.79 -18.68
C ALA A 48 8.03 -1.48 -19.01
N GLY A 49 8.66 -0.62 -19.80
CA GLY A 49 8.03 0.58 -20.38
C GLY A 49 7.86 1.76 -19.43
N LYS A 50 8.55 1.76 -18.28
CA LYS A 50 8.39 2.76 -17.22
C LYS A 50 9.26 4.02 -17.41
N ASN A 51 9.34 4.52 -18.64
CA ASN A 51 10.19 5.66 -19.01
C ASN A 51 9.78 6.97 -18.34
N TYR A 52 8.56 7.05 -17.79
CA TYR A 52 8.05 8.20 -17.06
C TYR A 52 8.60 8.32 -15.63
N LEU A 53 9.18 7.25 -15.06
CA LEU A 53 9.59 7.23 -13.65
C LEU A 53 10.60 8.33 -13.27
N PRO A 54 11.66 8.61 -14.06
CA PRO A 54 12.60 9.68 -13.71
C PRO A 54 11.93 11.07 -13.60
N GLU A 55 11.00 11.38 -14.51
CA GLU A 55 10.26 12.64 -14.49
C GLU A 55 9.28 12.71 -13.30
N VAL A 56 8.62 11.58 -12.98
CA VAL A 56 7.77 11.46 -11.79
C VAL A 56 8.58 11.69 -10.51
N ILE A 57 9.75 11.06 -10.38
CA ILE A 57 10.62 11.23 -9.21
C ILE A 57 11.05 12.70 -9.06
N ASP A 58 11.59 13.32 -10.11
CA ASP A 58 12.02 14.73 -10.08
C ASP A 58 10.87 15.65 -9.65
N ARG A 59 9.67 15.46 -10.22
CA ARG A 59 8.52 16.30 -9.88
C ARG A 59 8.06 16.12 -8.43
N LEU A 60 8.00 14.88 -7.95
CA LEU A 60 7.63 14.57 -6.56
C LEU A 60 8.62 15.20 -5.56
N GLU A 61 9.92 15.08 -5.83
CA GLU A 61 10.97 15.65 -4.98
C GLU A 61 10.96 17.17 -4.99
N ARG A 62 10.75 17.80 -6.16
CA ARG A 62 10.59 19.25 -6.28
C ARG A 62 9.35 19.79 -5.56
N ALA A 63 8.32 18.96 -5.44
CA ALA A 63 7.15 19.25 -4.61
C ALA A 63 7.37 19.00 -3.11
N GLY A 64 8.59 18.61 -2.70
CA GLY A 64 8.97 18.39 -1.30
C GLY A 64 8.57 17.03 -0.74
N LYS A 65 8.20 16.08 -1.59
CA LYS A 65 7.81 14.72 -1.17
C LYS A 65 9.02 13.81 -1.07
N LYS A 66 9.02 12.90 -0.11
CA LYS A 66 10.05 11.87 0.02
C LYS A 66 9.68 10.65 -0.81
N VAL A 67 10.53 10.30 -1.77
CA VAL A 67 10.36 9.09 -2.59
C VAL A 67 10.98 7.88 -1.88
N ILE A 68 10.22 6.78 -1.84
CA ILE A 68 10.68 5.46 -1.37
C ILE A 68 10.48 4.48 -2.51
N LEU A 69 11.47 3.63 -2.81
CA LEU A 69 11.38 2.69 -3.92
C LEU A 69 10.95 1.30 -3.43
N SER A 70 9.88 0.74 -4.01
CA SER A 70 9.26 -0.51 -3.57
C SER A 70 9.67 -1.70 -4.44
N SER A 71 10.20 -2.74 -3.78
CA SER A 71 10.58 -4.01 -4.40
C SER A 71 9.38 -4.95 -4.61
N LEU A 72 9.58 -6.01 -5.40
CA LEU A 72 8.58 -7.07 -5.60
C LEU A 72 8.25 -7.76 -4.27
N MET A 73 6.97 -8.08 -4.06
CA MET A 73 6.51 -8.85 -2.89
C MET A 73 6.64 -10.36 -3.03
N LEU A 74 6.93 -10.85 -4.24
CA LEU A 74 7.17 -12.27 -4.48
C LEU A 74 8.16 -12.43 -5.62
N VAL A 75 9.35 -12.95 -5.30
CA VAL A 75 10.40 -13.21 -6.28
C VAL A 75 10.34 -14.67 -6.75
N LEU A 76 10.05 -14.89 -8.04
CA LEU A 76 9.75 -16.23 -8.57
C LEU A 76 10.85 -16.82 -9.43
N ASP A 77 11.54 -16.00 -10.20
CA ASP A 77 12.54 -16.44 -11.17
C ASP A 77 13.78 -15.53 -11.18
N ASP A 78 14.77 -15.88 -12.01
CA ASP A 78 16.03 -15.13 -12.10
C ASP A 78 15.85 -13.68 -12.57
N ARG A 79 14.77 -13.38 -13.32
CA ARG A 79 14.48 -12.01 -13.76
C ARG A 79 13.94 -11.18 -12.61
N ASP A 80 13.05 -11.75 -11.80
CA ASP A 80 12.56 -11.10 -10.58
C ASP A 80 13.72 -10.86 -9.59
N MET A 81 14.63 -11.83 -9.43
CA MET A 81 15.85 -11.65 -8.62
C MET A 81 16.78 -10.58 -9.19
N ALA A 82 16.96 -10.50 -10.51
CA ALA A 82 17.78 -9.47 -11.15
C ALA A 82 17.19 -8.07 -10.88
N ALA A 83 15.89 -7.89 -11.07
CA ALA A 83 15.22 -6.64 -10.76
C ALA A 83 15.28 -6.27 -9.27
N THR A 84 15.21 -7.26 -8.39
CA THR A 84 15.38 -7.06 -6.94
C THR A 84 16.80 -6.57 -6.60
N ARG A 85 17.83 -7.09 -7.28
CA ARG A 85 19.20 -6.56 -7.15
C ARG A 85 19.32 -5.13 -7.69
N ASP A 86 18.70 -4.85 -8.83
CA ASP A 86 18.76 -3.52 -9.45
C ASP A 86 18.13 -2.45 -8.55
N ILE A 87 16.93 -2.71 -8.00
CA ILE A 87 16.27 -1.75 -7.11
C ILE A 87 17.00 -1.60 -5.78
N THR A 88 17.52 -2.67 -5.19
CA THR A 88 18.28 -2.60 -3.92
C THR A 88 19.65 -1.93 -4.09
N ALA A 89 20.23 -1.94 -5.29
CA ALA A 89 21.43 -1.16 -5.60
C ALA A 89 21.19 0.36 -5.53
N MET A 90 19.92 0.81 -5.60
CA MET A 90 19.54 2.21 -5.44
C MET A 90 19.48 2.66 -3.97
N ALA A 91 19.72 1.76 -3.01
CA ALA A 91 19.71 2.05 -1.57
C ALA A 91 20.74 3.11 -1.12
N LYS A 92 21.68 3.48 -2.00
CA LYS A 92 22.64 4.57 -1.77
C LYS A 92 22.00 5.96 -1.94
N ASP A 93 20.93 6.06 -2.73
CA ASP A 93 20.28 7.32 -3.12
C ASP A 93 18.86 7.41 -2.54
N TYR A 94 18.17 6.28 -2.39
CA TYR A 94 16.78 6.21 -1.93
C TYR A 94 16.60 5.19 -0.82
N LEU A 95 15.62 5.42 0.06
CA LEU A 95 15.14 4.37 0.96
C LEU A 95 14.40 3.32 0.12
N ILE A 96 14.72 2.03 0.35
CA ILE A 96 14.08 0.92 -0.37
C ILE A 96 13.07 0.23 0.55
N GLU A 97 11.83 0.06 0.10
CA GLU A 97 10.82 -0.78 0.74
C GLU A 97 11.01 -2.24 0.28
N ALA A 98 11.47 -3.07 1.21
CA ALA A 98 11.58 -4.52 1.03
C ALA A 98 10.21 -5.18 1.22
N ASN A 99 9.74 -5.89 0.19
CA ASN A 99 8.46 -6.60 0.21
C ASN A 99 8.62 -8.14 0.13
N ASP A 100 9.85 -8.63 -0.08
CA ASP A 100 10.23 -10.05 -0.10
C ASP A 100 11.52 -10.26 0.71
N LEU A 101 11.71 -11.45 1.30
CA LEU A 101 12.88 -11.77 2.11
C LEU A 101 14.20 -11.68 1.33
N SER A 102 14.18 -11.89 0.01
CA SER A 102 15.35 -11.70 -0.84
C SER A 102 15.80 -10.24 -0.88
N ALA A 103 14.87 -9.29 -0.91
CA ALA A 103 15.19 -7.86 -0.83
C ALA A 103 15.76 -7.50 0.55
N ILE A 104 15.18 -8.02 1.64
CA ILE A 104 15.70 -7.83 3.00
C ILE A 104 17.14 -8.36 3.10
N SER A 105 17.41 -9.56 2.58
CA SER A 105 18.76 -10.14 2.60
C SER A 105 19.78 -9.29 1.84
N LEU A 106 19.38 -8.60 0.77
CA LEU A 106 20.26 -7.71 -0.01
C LEU A 106 20.47 -6.35 0.65
N LEU A 107 19.51 -5.91 1.45
CA LEU A 107 19.52 -4.63 2.17
C LEU A 107 20.07 -4.73 3.60
N GLN A 108 20.39 -5.94 4.05
CA GLN A 108 20.86 -6.20 5.41
C GLN A 108 21.99 -5.23 5.80
N ASP A 109 21.92 -4.74 7.04
CA ASP A 109 22.88 -3.80 7.62
C ASP A 109 22.91 -2.41 6.94
N ARG A 110 21.86 -2.08 6.17
CA ARG A 110 21.59 -0.75 5.62
C ARG A 110 20.21 -0.28 6.04
N ASP A 111 20.05 1.02 6.18
CA ASP A 111 18.75 1.63 6.42
C ASP A 111 17.79 1.29 5.27
N HIS A 112 16.69 0.63 5.59
CA HIS A 112 15.63 0.29 4.65
C HIS A 112 14.24 0.38 5.28
N ALA A 113 13.23 0.41 4.42
CA ALA A 113 11.85 0.25 4.82
C ALA A 113 11.40 -1.21 4.61
N ILE A 114 10.40 -1.63 5.37
CA ILE A 114 9.70 -2.91 5.15
C ILE A 114 8.25 -2.59 4.83
N GLY A 115 7.74 -3.19 3.76
CA GLY A 115 6.34 -3.05 3.38
C GLY A 115 5.43 -4.09 4.04
N PRO A 116 4.11 -3.98 3.83
CA PRO A 116 3.09 -4.73 4.57
C PRO A 116 3.02 -6.22 4.22
N PHE A 117 3.86 -6.70 3.30
CA PHE A 117 3.87 -8.08 2.82
C PHE A 117 4.83 -8.99 3.61
N ILE A 118 5.59 -8.42 4.55
CA ILE A 118 6.45 -9.15 5.47
C ILE A 118 5.72 -9.33 6.80
N ASN A 119 5.60 -10.58 7.24
CA ASN A 119 4.80 -10.97 8.40
C ASN A 119 5.45 -10.55 9.74
N ILE A 120 5.28 -9.28 10.11
CA ILE A 120 5.70 -8.73 11.41
C ILE A 120 4.48 -8.69 12.34
N TYR A 121 4.28 -9.77 13.09
CA TYR A 121 3.09 -9.94 13.96
C TYR A 121 3.37 -9.86 15.46
N ASN A 122 4.63 -9.78 15.86
CA ASN A 122 5.03 -9.73 17.26
C ASN A 122 6.35 -8.98 17.45
N GLU A 123 6.64 -8.65 18.70
CA GLU A 123 7.79 -7.87 19.13
C GLU A 123 9.12 -8.53 18.75
N ALA A 124 9.18 -9.86 18.72
CA ALA A 124 10.39 -10.59 18.33
C ALA A 124 10.70 -10.43 16.84
N SER A 125 9.68 -10.56 15.98
CA SER A 125 9.83 -10.32 14.53
C SER A 125 10.17 -8.86 14.24
N LEU A 126 9.52 -7.91 14.91
CA LEU A 126 9.81 -6.48 14.79
C LEU A 126 11.28 -6.20 15.15
N LYS A 127 11.70 -6.65 16.35
CA LYS A 127 13.08 -6.49 16.82
C LYS A 127 14.09 -7.10 15.85
N TYR A 128 13.80 -8.28 15.30
CA TYR A 128 14.68 -8.92 14.32
C TYR A 128 14.95 -7.97 13.15
N TYR A 129 13.92 -7.40 12.53
CA TYR A 129 14.13 -6.53 11.38
C TYR A 129 14.78 -5.19 11.74
N GLU A 130 14.45 -4.61 12.89
CA GLU A 130 15.12 -3.39 13.39
C GLU A 130 16.62 -3.62 13.62
N ASP A 131 16.99 -4.76 14.21
CA ASP A 131 18.39 -5.13 14.43
C ASP A 131 19.17 -5.32 13.10
N HIS A 132 18.47 -5.51 11.97
CA HIS A 132 19.06 -5.70 10.63
C HIS A 132 18.88 -4.49 9.70
N GLY A 133 18.51 -3.32 10.23
CA GLY A 133 18.51 -2.04 9.50
C GLY A 133 17.14 -1.52 9.08
N ALA A 134 16.04 -2.16 9.47
CA ALA A 134 14.70 -1.61 9.20
C ALA A 134 14.45 -0.35 10.05
N ILE A 135 14.31 0.80 9.40
CA ILE A 135 14.05 2.09 10.07
C ILE A 135 12.61 2.57 9.92
N ARG A 136 11.85 1.96 9.00
CA ARG A 136 10.45 2.25 8.72
C ARG A 136 9.71 0.98 8.36
N ILE A 137 8.56 0.72 8.96
CA ILE A 137 7.86 -0.56 8.82
C ILE A 137 6.37 -0.30 8.61
N SER A 138 5.86 -0.63 7.43
CA SER A 138 4.43 -0.76 7.19
C SER A 138 3.96 -2.10 7.76
N LEU A 139 3.15 -2.03 8.82
CA LEU A 139 2.65 -3.22 9.50
C LEU A 139 1.58 -3.95 8.65
N PRO A 140 1.46 -5.29 8.78
CA PRO A 140 0.42 -6.04 8.11
C PRO A 140 -0.99 -5.51 8.43
N PRO A 141 -1.85 -5.31 7.41
CA PRO A 141 -3.15 -4.64 7.56
C PRO A 141 -4.18 -5.42 8.39
N GLU A 142 -3.97 -6.71 8.61
CA GLU A 142 -4.83 -7.60 9.38
C GLU A 142 -4.57 -7.58 10.88
N LEU A 143 -3.58 -6.81 11.35
CA LEU A 143 -3.27 -6.69 12.77
C LEU A 143 -4.36 -5.91 13.53
N PRO A 144 -4.90 -6.45 14.64
CA PRO A 144 -5.83 -5.74 15.49
C PRO A 144 -5.13 -4.65 16.32
N ALA A 145 -5.90 -3.69 16.81
CA ALA A 145 -5.42 -2.56 17.63
C ALA A 145 -4.59 -3.01 18.85
N THR A 146 -4.92 -4.17 19.43
CA THR A 146 -4.16 -4.77 20.55
C THR A 146 -2.74 -5.12 20.14
N SER A 147 -2.54 -5.76 18.98
CA SER A 147 -1.23 -6.08 18.42
C SER A 147 -0.47 -4.84 17.98
N LEU A 148 -1.15 -3.90 17.30
CA LEU A 148 -0.54 -2.62 16.90
C LEU A 148 0.02 -1.86 18.12
N ARG A 149 -0.72 -1.82 19.22
CA ARG A 149 -0.29 -1.18 20.46
C ARG A 149 0.89 -1.89 21.13
N ALA A 150 0.90 -3.23 21.09
CA ALA A 150 2.02 -4.02 21.62
C ALA A 150 3.32 -3.73 20.85
N LEU A 151 3.24 -3.71 19.52
CA LEU A 151 4.36 -3.38 18.63
C LEU A 151 4.82 -1.92 18.82
N ALA A 152 3.90 -0.96 18.84
CA ALA A 152 4.21 0.45 19.00
C ALA A 152 4.90 0.78 20.32
N LYS A 153 4.66 0.00 21.38
CA LYS A 153 5.32 0.18 22.68
C LYS A 153 6.83 -0.11 22.65
N VAL A 154 7.27 -1.01 21.77
CA VAL A 154 8.67 -1.48 21.72
C VAL A 154 9.42 -1.05 20.47
N ALA A 155 8.70 -0.55 19.45
CA ALA A 155 9.27 -0.12 18.18
C ALA A 155 10.28 1.02 18.35
N LYS A 156 11.40 0.88 17.64
CA LYS A 156 12.38 1.93 17.37
C LYS A 156 12.21 2.49 15.95
N ALA A 157 11.77 1.66 15.01
CA ALA A 157 11.46 2.07 13.65
C ALA A 157 10.18 2.93 13.59
N GLU A 158 10.08 3.77 12.56
CA GLU A 158 8.83 4.47 12.24
C GLU A 158 7.77 3.44 11.80
N LEU A 159 6.70 3.27 12.58
CA LEU A 159 5.58 2.40 12.21
C LEU A 159 4.61 3.12 11.26
N GLU A 160 4.14 2.40 10.25
CA GLU A 160 3.14 2.82 9.28
C GLU A 160 1.97 1.82 9.23
N VAL A 161 0.74 2.32 9.11
CA VAL A 161 -0.48 1.50 8.99
C VAL A 161 -1.25 1.95 7.76
N GLN A 162 -1.74 0.99 6.97
CA GLN A 162 -2.67 1.28 5.88
C GLN A 162 -4.02 1.68 6.45
N ILE A 163 -4.50 2.87 6.11
CA ILE A 163 -5.77 3.43 6.61
C ILE A 163 -6.84 3.55 5.53
N PHE A 164 -6.46 3.41 4.25
CA PHE A 164 -7.36 3.56 3.12
C PHE A 164 -7.06 2.56 2.00
N GLY A 165 -8.13 2.10 1.35
CA GLY A 165 -8.08 1.30 0.13
C GLY A 165 -8.19 -0.20 0.38
N ARG A 166 -8.15 -0.99 -0.69
CA ARG A 166 -8.22 -2.46 -0.60
C ARG A 166 -7.02 -3.02 0.15
N LEU A 167 -7.26 -3.96 1.03
CA LEU A 167 -6.22 -4.65 1.78
C LEU A 167 -5.63 -5.78 0.96
N PRO A 168 -4.29 -5.90 0.86
CA PRO A 168 -3.67 -7.10 0.33
C PRO A 168 -3.94 -8.30 1.26
N LEU A 169 -4.45 -9.40 0.69
CA LEU A 169 -4.83 -10.60 1.46
C LEU A 169 -3.96 -11.81 1.13
N ALA A 170 -3.57 -11.97 -0.14
CA ALA A 170 -2.75 -13.09 -0.56
C ALA A 170 -2.02 -12.79 -1.87
N ILE A 171 -0.88 -13.45 -2.07
CA ILE A 171 -0.17 -13.52 -3.35
C ILE A 171 0.11 -14.97 -3.74
N SER A 172 0.13 -15.24 -5.06
CA SER A 172 0.46 -16.56 -5.61
C SER A 172 1.46 -16.45 -6.77
N ALA A 173 2.26 -17.50 -6.98
CA ALA A 173 3.05 -17.66 -8.20
C ALA A 173 2.17 -17.73 -9.48
N ARG A 174 0.88 -18.06 -9.32
CA ARG A 174 -0.11 -18.14 -10.40
C ARG A 174 -0.89 -16.84 -10.53
N CYS A 175 -1.11 -16.40 -11.77
CA CYS A 175 -1.92 -15.22 -12.07
C CYS A 175 -3.40 -15.56 -12.09
N TYR A 176 -4.14 -15.17 -11.05
CA TYR A 176 -5.58 -15.37 -10.97
C TYR A 176 -6.33 -14.58 -12.04
N HIS A 177 -5.81 -13.41 -12.44
CA HIS A 177 -6.40 -12.60 -13.51
C HIS A 177 -6.33 -13.31 -14.85
N ALA A 178 -5.14 -13.80 -15.22
CA ALA A 178 -4.94 -14.58 -16.44
C ALA A 178 -5.81 -15.85 -16.43
N ARG A 179 -5.88 -16.53 -15.29
CA ARG A 179 -6.74 -17.71 -15.11
C ARG A 179 -8.22 -17.38 -15.30
N ALA A 180 -8.71 -16.27 -14.76
CA ALA A 180 -10.11 -15.83 -14.92
C ALA A 180 -10.46 -15.62 -16.40
N HIS A 181 -9.50 -15.16 -17.21
CA HIS A 181 -9.65 -15.04 -18.66
C HIS A 181 -9.23 -16.28 -19.47
N LYS A 182 -8.93 -17.41 -18.81
CA LYS A 182 -8.52 -18.68 -19.45
C LYS A 182 -7.27 -18.54 -20.34
N ILE A 183 -6.35 -17.66 -19.97
CA ILE A 183 -5.07 -17.46 -20.67
C ILE A 183 -3.88 -17.83 -19.77
N HIS A 184 -2.76 -18.22 -20.38
CA HIS A 184 -1.53 -18.53 -19.63
C HIS A 184 -0.89 -17.25 -19.07
N LYS A 185 -0.25 -17.34 -17.90
CA LYS A 185 0.42 -16.19 -17.26
C LYS A 185 1.45 -15.58 -18.20
N ASP A 186 2.30 -16.37 -18.84
CA ASP A 186 3.39 -15.85 -19.66
C ASP A 186 2.90 -15.06 -20.88
N GLY A 187 1.81 -15.53 -21.50
CA GLY A 187 1.15 -14.87 -22.63
C GLY A 187 -0.03 -13.98 -22.23
N CYS A 188 -0.10 -13.47 -20.99
CA CYS A 188 -1.32 -12.82 -20.50
C CYS A 188 -1.62 -11.45 -21.13
N GLN A 189 -0.70 -10.89 -21.92
CA GLN A 189 -0.85 -9.59 -22.60
C GLN A 189 -1.41 -8.49 -21.69
N TYR A 190 -0.92 -8.44 -20.45
CA TYR A 190 -1.35 -7.46 -19.43
C TYR A 190 -2.87 -7.36 -19.23
N VAL A 191 -3.61 -8.47 -19.35
CA VAL A 191 -5.08 -8.51 -19.20
C VAL A 191 -5.62 -7.81 -17.94
N CYS A 192 -4.81 -7.72 -16.89
CA CYS A 192 -5.12 -6.99 -15.67
C CYS A 192 -5.34 -5.48 -15.84
N GLU A 193 -4.90 -4.88 -16.96
CA GLU A 193 -5.16 -3.47 -17.30
C GLU A 193 -6.66 -3.18 -17.49
N LYS A 194 -7.46 -4.20 -17.81
CA LYS A 194 -8.91 -4.07 -18.01
C LYS A 194 -9.68 -3.73 -16.74
N ASP A 195 -9.09 -4.00 -15.58
CA ASP A 195 -9.72 -3.82 -14.28
C ASP A 195 -8.82 -2.89 -13.44
N PRO A 196 -8.90 -1.56 -13.63
CA PRO A 196 -7.98 -0.60 -13.02
C PRO A 196 -8.08 -0.58 -11.48
N ASP A 197 -9.17 -1.07 -10.91
CA ASP A 197 -9.34 -1.25 -9.47
C ASP A 197 -9.47 -2.73 -9.03
N GLY A 198 -9.05 -3.65 -9.91
CA GLY A 198 -9.11 -5.09 -9.69
C GLY A 198 -10.42 -5.74 -10.16
N LEU A 199 -10.30 -6.99 -10.60
CA LEU A 199 -11.41 -7.81 -11.07
C LEU A 199 -12.21 -8.31 -9.87
N THR A 200 -13.48 -7.92 -9.77
CA THR A 200 -14.37 -8.38 -8.69
C THR A 200 -14.61 -9.89 -8.77
N VAL A 201 -14.56 -10.54 -7.62
CA VAL A 201 -14.85 -11.97 -7.45
C VAL A 201 -16.02 -12.15 -6.50
N ASP A 202 -17.01 -12.90 -6.96
CA ASP A 202 -18.19 -13.26 -6.21
C ASP A 202 -18.02 -14.64 -5.54
N THR A 203 -18.69 -14.84 -4.40
CA THR A 203 -18.87 -16.17 -3.83
C THR A 203 -19.80 -17.03 -4.70
N MET A 204 -19.94 -18.32 -4.38
CA MET A 204 -20.90 -19.18 -5.08
C MET A 204 -22.35 -18.73 -4.92
N GLU A 205 -22.63 -18.01 -3.83
CA GLU A 205 -23.93 -17.39 -3.52
C GLU A 205 -24.10 -16.01 -4.17
N GLY A 206 -23.13 -15.56 -4.99
CA GLY A 206 -23.19 -14.29 -5.71
C GLY A 206 -22.84 -13.05 -4.88
N GLN A 207 -22.23 -13.23 -3.70
CA GLN A 207 -21.80 -12.10 -2.88
C GLN A 207 -20.42 -11.61 -3.33
N ARG A 208 -20.30 -10.30 -3.60
CA ARG A 208 -18.99 -9.68 -3.87
C ARG A 208 -18.07 -9.82 -2.66
N PHE A 209 -16.91 -10.43 -2.85
CA PHE A 209 -16.06 -10.87 -1.74
C PHE A 209 -14.61 -10.41 -1.86
N LEU A 210 -14.00 -10.57 -3.04
CA LEU A 210 -12.58 -10.25 -3.27
C LEU A 210 -12.41 -9.42 -4.54
N ALA A 211 -11.22 -8.83 -4.69
CA ALA A 211 -10.74 -8.29 -5.95
C ALA A 211 -9.43 -8.99 -6.35
N ILE A 212 -9.29 -9.36 -7.62
CA ILE A 212 -8.08 -9.94 -8.18
C ILE A 212 -7.30 -8.86 -8.93
N ASN A 213 -5.99 -8.84 -8.74
CA ASN A 213 -5.09 -8.02 -9.54
C ASN A 213 -3.81 -8.81 -9.84
N GLY A 214 -3.78 -9.45 -11.00
CA GLY A 214 -2.63 -10.26 -11.41
C GLY A 214 -2.37 -11.45 -10.48
N LEU A 215 -1.26 -11.40 -9.74
CA LEU A 215 -0.80 -12.45 -8.81
C LEU A 215 -1.42 -12.34 -7.42
N GLN A 216 -2.01 -11.20 -7.08
CA GLN A 216 -2.54 -10.93 -5.75
C GLN A 216 -4.07 -10.96 -5.71
N THR A 217 -4.55 -11.23 -4.51
CA THR A 217 -5.95 -11.13 -4.09
C THR A 217 -6.04 -10.05 -3.02
N LEU A 218 -7.01 -9.17 -3.20
CA LEU A 218 -7.28 -8.02 -2.34
C LEU A 218 -8.69 -8.13 -1.74
N SER A 219 -8.97 -7.37 -0.69
CA SER A 219 -10.33 -7.22 -0.18
C SER A 219 -11.26 -6.62 -1.24
N TYR A 220 -12.53 -7.04 -1.23
CA TYR A 220 -13.55 -6.33 -2.00
C TYR A 220 -13.85 -4.96 -1.40
N THR A 221 -13.98 -4.86 -0.08
CA THR A 221 -14.21 -3.61 0.64
C THR A 221 -12.96 -2.73 0.65
N TYR A 222 -13.15 -1.43 0.85
CA TYR A 222 -12.04 -0.53 1.16
C TYR A 222 -11.86 -0.47 2.67
N CYS A 223 -10.61 -0.58 3.13
CA CYS A 223 -10.29 -0.21 4.48
C CYS A 223 -10.51 1.30 4.64
N ASN A 224 -11.13 1.71 5.75
CA ASN A 224 -11.21 3.10 6.16
C ASN A 224 -11.03 3.16 7.68
N LEU A 225 -9.84 3.62 8.12
CA LEU A 225 -9.50 3.78 9.53
C LEU A 225 -9.58 5.23 10.01
N MET A 226 -10.37 6.08 9.34
CA MET A 226 -10.44 7.50 9.68
C MET A 226 -10.92 7.73 11.13
N ALA A 227 -11.88 6.93 11.61
CA ALA A 227 -12.38 7.00 12.98
C ALA A 227 -11.32 6.58 14.01
N GLU A 228 -10.38 5.73 13.61
CA GLU A 228 -9.33 5.13 14.43
C GLU A 228 -8.03 5.96 14.44
N LEU A 229 -7.87 6.96 13.56
CA LEU A 229 -6.69 7.84 13.52
C LEU A 229 -6.34 8.46 14.88
N PRO A 230 -7.31 8.93 15.70
CA PRO A 230 -7.01 9.42 17.03
C PRO A 230 -6.33 8.40 17.94
N GLU A 231 -6.79 7.15 17.89
CA GLU A 231 -6.25 6.07 18.71
C GLU A 231 -4.88 5.60 18.21
N LEU A 232 -4.70 5.51 16.88
CA LEU A 232 -3.41 5.23 16.24
C LEU A 232 -2.36 6.28 16.64
N CYS A 233 -2.72 7.57 16.58
CA CYS A 233 -1.85 8.65 17.05
C CYS A 233 -1.48 8.48 18.53
N ALA A 234 -2.48 8.18 19.38
CA ALA A 234 -2.28 8.04 20.82
C ALA A 234 -1.38 6.86 21.21
N MET A 235 -1.34 5.79 20.40
CA MET A 235 -0.42 4.66 20.62
C MET A 235 0.99 4.88 20.05
N GLY A 236 1.25 6.00 19.36
CA GLY A 236 2.56 6.35 18.81
C GLY A 236 2.75 6.03 17.33
N ILE A 237 1.72 5.56 16.62
CA ILE A 237 1.75 5.33 15.18
C ILE A 237 1.36 6.63 14.47
N GLN A 238 2.28 7.21 13.70
CA GLN A 238 2.11 8.54 13.09
C GLN A 238 2.27 8.53 11.56
N ASN A 239 2.39 7.37 10.93
CA ASN A 239 2.45 7.26 9.48
C ASN A 239 1.23 6.51 8.96
N PHE A 240 0.46 7.16 8.10
CA PHE A 240 -0.81 6.64 7.60
C PHE A 240 -0.73 6.45 6.09
N ARG A 241 -0.77 5.18 5.66
CA ARG A 241 -0.66 4.77 4.26
C ARG A 241 -2.03 4.76 3.58
N LEU A 242 -2.12 5.47 2.47
CA LEU A 242 -3.21 5.42 1.52
C LEU A 242 -2.80 4.51 0.36
N SER A 243 -3.55 3.45 0.09
CA SER A 243 -3.34 2.62 -1.10
C SER A 243 -3.87 3.36 -2.35
N PRO A 244 -3.11 3.45 -3.45
CA PRO A 244 -3.61 4.01 -4.70
C PRO A 244 -4.77 3.20 -5.29
N HIS A 245 -5.82 3.89 -5.70
CA HIS A 245 -7.01 3.34 -6.34
C HIS A 245 -7.48 4.25 -7.48
N ASP A 246 -8.33 3.75 -8.37
CA ASP A 246 -8.88 4.49 -9.51
C ASP A 246 -10.03 5.43 -9.09
N VAL A 247 -9.70 6.32 -8.15
CA VAL A 247 -10.57 7.33 -7.52
C VAL A 247 -9.74 8.60 -7.31
N ASN A 248 -10.37 9.67 -6.86
CA ASN A 248 -9.67 10.94 -6.61
C ASN A 248 -8.78 10.87 -5.34
N MET A 249 -7.57 10.32 -5.49
CA MET A 249 -6.63 10.17 -4.38
C MET A 249 -6.12 11.51 -3.82
N VAL A 250 -6.08 12.58 -4.64
CA VAL A 250 -5.79 13.94 -4.17
C VAL A 250 -6.85 14.34 -3.14
N LYS A 251 -8.13 14.21 -3.50
CA LYS A 251 -9.24 14.52 -2.60
C LYS A 251 -9.24 13.67 -1.34
N ILE A 252 -9.03 12.36 -1.44
CA ILE A 252 -8.97 11.44 -0.29
C ILE A 252 -7.83 11.84 0.68
N SER A 253 -6.65 12.16 0.14
CA SER A 253 -5.53 12.60 0.96
C SER A 253 -5.80 13.96 1.63
N GLN A 254 -6.48 14.89 0.93
CA GLN A 254 -6.90 16.17 1.49
C GLN A 254 -7.92 16.00 2.62
N LEU A 255 -8.94 15.15 2.44
CA LEU A 255 -9.92 14.84 3.49
C LEU A 255 -9.25 14.25 4.73
N THR A 256 -8.32 13.31 4.52
CA THR A 256 -7.55 12.70 5.61
C THR A 256 -6.71 13.75 6.34
N ARG A 257 -6.03 14.63 5.60
CA ARG A 257 -5.25 15.73 6.17
C ARG A 257 -6.13 16.70 6.95
N ASP A 258 -7.25 17.12 6.40
CA ASP A 258 -8.16 18.07 7.05
C ASP A 258 -8.79 17.48 8.32
N PHE A 259 -9.05 16.17 8.35
CA PHE A 259 -9.49 15.49 9.57
C PHE A 259 -8.38 15.44 10.63
N LEU A 260 -7.14 15.07 10.26
CA LEU A 260 -5.99 15.06 11.18
C LEU A 260 -5.71 16.47 11.76
N ASP A 261 -5.86 17.49 10.92
CA ASP A 261 -5.71 18.91 11.28
C ASP A 261 -6.92 19.47 12.05
N GLU A 262 -7.94 18.64 12.34
CA GLU A 262 -9.17 19.02 13.06
C GLU A 262 -9.98 20.13 12.36
N LYS A 263 -9.88 20.25 11.03
CA LYS A 263 -10.66 21.21 10.23
C LYS A 263 -12.06 20.72 9.88
N ILE A 264 -12.26 19.40 9.87
CA ILE A 264 -13.53 18.73 9.59
C ILE A 264 -13.80 17.66 10.66
N THR A 265 -15.09 17.36 10.88
CA THR A 265 -15.49 16.27 11.77
C THR A 265 -15.44 14.92 11.06
N LEU A 266 -15.45 13.83 11.84
CA LEU A 266 -15.51 12.47 11.29
C LEU A 266 -16.74 12.26 10.39
N GLY A 267 -17.90 12.77 10.80
CA GLY A 267 -19.14 12.67 10.02
C GLY A 267 -19.00 13.37 8.66
N GLN A 268 -18.48 14.61 8.65
CA GLN A 268 -18.24 15.34 7.40
C GLN A 268 -17.24 14.62 6.48
N ALA A 269 -16.19 14.05 7.06
CA ALA A 269 -15.19 13.35 6.29
C ALA A 269 -15.74 12.06 5.67
N ASN A 270 -16.55 11.29 6.43
CA ASN A 270 -17.23 10.10 5.91
C ASN A 270 -18.24 10.44 4.81
N ASP A 271 -19.08 11.47 5.00
CA ASP A 271 -20.04 11.91 3.98
C ASP A 271 -19.35 12.28 2.66
N LEU A 272 -18.19 12.97 2.75
CA LEU A 272 -17.40 13.37 1.58
C LEU A 272 -16.69 12.18 0.93
N LEU A 273 -16.17 11.23 1.71
CA LEU A 273 -15.58 10.00 1.18
C LEU A 273 -16.63 9.15 0.45
N GLU A 274 -17.81 8.99 1.03
CA GLU A 274 -18.91 8.26 0.40
C GLU A 274 -19.36 8.92 -0.92
N ALA A 275 -19.38 10.25 -0.98
CA ALA A 275 -19.74 10.99 -2.19
C ALA A 275 -18.73 10.86 -3.33
N GLU A 276 -17.43 10.76 -3.03
CA GLU A 276 -16.36 10.61 -4.03
C GLU A 276 -16.26 9.17 -4.58
N MET A 277 -16.81 8.19 -3.88
CA MET A 277 -16.62 6.78 -4.20
C MET A 277 -17.82 6.20 -4.98
N ILE A 278 -17.56 5.70 -6.19
CA ILE A 278 -18.55 4.98 -7.01
C ILE A 278 -18.61 3.46 -6.69
N ALA A 279 -17.74 2.93 -5.80
CA ALA A 279 -17.76 1.56 -5.24
C ALA A 279 -16.73 1.42 -4.09
N PRO A 280 -16.67 0.33 -3.28
CA PRO A 280 -17.68 -0.46 -2.56
C PRO A 280 -17.60 -0.20 -1.03
N CYS A 281 -18.51 -0.76 -0.23
CA CYS A 281 -18.61 -0.55 1.22
C CYS A 281 -17.25 -0.50 1.98
N PHE A 282 -17.19 0.33 3.02
CA PHE A 282 -16.03 0.42 3.90
C PHE A 282 -15.91 -0.78 4.85
N SER A 283 -14.72 -0.92 5.43
CA SER A 283 -14.42 -1.93 6.44
C SER A 283 -13.28 -1.48 7.35
N ASN A 284 -13.34 -1.89 8.61
CA ASN A 284 -12.31 -1.69 9.63
C ASN A 284 -12.20 -2.92 10.56
N GLY A 285 -12.77 -4.06 10.16
CA GLY A 285 -12.98 -5.21 11.03
C GLY A 285 -11.70 -5.77 11.65
N TYR A 286 -10.60 -5.83 10.90
CA TYR A 286 -9.33 -6.34 11.44
C TYR A 286 -8.82 -5.51 12.61
N TYR A 287 -8.90 -4.18 12.52
CA TYR A 287 -8.50 -3.28 13.62
C TYR A 287 -9.26 -3.61 14.92
N HIS A 288 -10.54 -3.96 14.80
CA HIS A 288 -11.45 -4.29 15.89
C HIS A 288 -11.49 -5.79 16.26
N ASP A 289 -10.53 -6.58 15.78
CA ASP A 289 -10.44 -8.03 16.06
C ASP A 289 -11.70 -8.82 15.65
N VAL A 290 -12.30 -8.44 14.52
CA VAL A 290 -13.39 -9.16 13.87
C VAL A 290 -13.08 -9.42 12.39
N ALA A 291 -13.98 -10.12 11.69
CA ALA A 291 -13.81 -10.41 10.27
C ALA A 291 -13.54 -9.12 9.46
N GLY A 292 -12.44 -9.11 8.70
CA GLY A 292 -11.92 -7.91 8.04
C GLY A 292 -12.88 -7.23 7.07
N LEU A 293 -13.86 -7.95 6.51
CA LEU A 293 -14.90 -7.39 5.64
C LEU A 293 -15.97 -6.57 6.38
N LYS A 294 -16.00 -6.62 7.72
CA LYS A 294 -16.99 -5.91 8.52
C LYS A 294 -16.61 -4.44 8.70
N GLN A 295 -17.63 -3.60 8.78
CA GLN A 295 -17.53 -2.24 9.28
C GLN A 295 -18.13 -2.20 10.69
N ILE A 296 -17.33 -1.73 11.65
CA ILE A 296 -17.73 -1.43 13.01
C ILE A 296 -17.91 0.08 13.06
N SER A 297 -19.17 0.52 13.07
CA SER A 297 -19.54 1.92 13.23
C SER A 297 -19.33 2.34 14.69
N ILE A 298 -18.71 3.49 14.91
CA ILE A 298 -18.75 4.23 16.18
C ILE A 298 -19.55 5.51 15.94
#